data_AF-A0A5D0T9T1-F1
#
_entry.id   AF-A0A5D0T9T1-F1
#
_cell.length_a   1.000
_cell.length_b   1.000
_cell.length_c   1.000
_cell.angle_alpha   90.00
_cell.angle_beta   90.00
_cell.angle_gamma   90.00
#
_symmetry.space_group_name_H-M   'P 1'
#
loop_
_entity.id
_entity.type
_entity.pdbx_description
1 polymer ?
#
loop_
_entity_poly.entity_id
_entity_poly.type
_entity_poly.pdbx_seq_one_letter_code
_entity_poly.pdbx_strand_id
1 'polypeptide(L)'
;MSDQFDPGSESADATAPVDPAVPPSGTGCLECDSSGGWWFHLRRCAACGHIGCCDSSPSQHATAHAAATGHPVIQSFEPGESWFWDYSENQFLTNGPELAEPQSHPLDQPAPGPRGRVPEDWKTRLH
;
A
#
# COMPACT_ATOMS: atom_id res chain seq x y z
N MET A 1 -16.21 -20.69 45.47
CA MET A 1 -15.15 -21.42 44.75
C MET A 1 -15.82 -22.01 43.52
N SER A 2 -15.78 -21.48 42.32
CA SER A 2 -15.13 -20.30 41.75
C SER A 2 -16.00 -19.95 40.54
N ASP A 3 -16.29 -18.66 40.35
CA ASP A 3 -16.91 -18.12 39.15
C ASP A 3 -16.04 -18.48 37.94
N GLN A 4 -16.51 -19.39 37.10
CA GLN A 4 -15.92 -19.66 35.80
C GLN A 4 -16.49 -18.63 34.83
N PHE A 5 -15.87 -17.45 34.81
CA PHE A 5 -16.02 -16.51 33.71
C PHE A 5 -15.31 -17.13 32.50
N ASP A 6 -16.08 -17.57 31.51
CA ASP A 6 -15.58 -17.94 30.19
C ASP A 6 -15.54 -16.64 29.36
N PRO A 7 -14.37 -16.03 29.11
CA PRO A 7 -14.32 -14.90 28.20
C PRO A 7 -14.55 -15.44 26.79
N GLY A 8 -15.76 -15.20 26.31
CA GLY A 8 -16.20 -15.52 24.97
C GLY A 8 -15.13 -15.19 23.93
N SER A 9 -14.84 -16.23 23.14
CA SER A 9 -14.69 -16.12 21.70
C SER A 9 -15.73 -15.15 21.12
N GLU A 10 -15.35 -14.44 20.05
CA GLU A 10 -16.12 -13.56 19.13
C GLU A 10 -15.54 -12.11 19.14
N SER A 11 -14.93 -11.56 18.09
CA SER A 11 -15.02 -11.84 16.66
C SER A 11 -13.72 -11.41 15.95
N ALA A 12 -13.13 -12.31 15.17
CA ALA A 12 -12.24 -11.93 14.06
C ALA A 12 -13.13 -11.60 12.86
N ASP A 13 -13.79 -10.44 12.88
CA ASP A 13 -14.55 -9.92 11.73
C ASP A 13 -14.43 -8.39 11.64
N ALA A 14 -13.18 -7.95 11.64
CA ALA A 14 -12.76 -6.70 11.05
C ALA A 14 -11.36 -7.01 10.51
N THR A 15 -11.18 -7.02 9.18
CA THR A 15 -9.83 -7.05 8.62
C THR A 15 -9.07 -5.89 9.25
N ALA A 16 -8.07 -6.20 10.07
CA ALA A 16 -7.32 -5.17 10.79
C ALA A 16 -6.76 -4.16 9.76
N PRO A 17 -6.72 -2.85 10.09
CA PRO A 17 -6.22 -1.84 9.17
C PRO A 17 -4.75 -2.07 8.77
N VAL A 18 -4.00 -2.85 9.58
CA VAL A 18 -2.63 -3.26 9.32
C VAL A 18 -2.44 -4.73 9.71
N ASP A 19 -1.85 -5.53 8.81
CA ASP A 19 -1.35 -6.88 9.06
C ASP A 19 0.14 -6.94 8.70
N PRO A 20 1.04 -6.90 9.71
CA PRO A 20 2.48 -6.90 9.50
C PRO A 20 3.03 -8.17 8.82
N ALA A 21 2.31 -9.30 8.87
CA ALA A 21 2.82 -10.57 8.38
C ALA A 21 2.64 -10.77 6.87
N VAL A 22 1.80 -9.98 6.21
CA VAL A 22 1.46 -10.15 4.80
C VAL A 22 2.54 -9.53 3.92
N PRO A 23 3.24 -10.28 3.05
CA PRO A 23 4.26 -9.74 2.14
C PRO A 23 3.65 -8.86 1.05
N PRO A 24 4.44 -8.02 0.36
CA PRO A 24 3.93 -7.23 -0.76
C PRO A 24 3.53 -8.15 -1.93
N SER A 25 2.52 -7.73 -2.69
CA SER A 25 2.00 -8.49 -3.84
C SER A 25 2.96 -8.56 -5.03
N GLY A 26 4.05 -7.81 -4.98
CA GLY A 26 5.08 -7.73 -6.02
C GLY A 26 5.99 -6.52 -5.80
N THR A 27 6.72 -6.13 -6.86
CA THR A 27 7.67 -5.00 -6.83
C THR A 27 7.14 -3.74 -7.53
N GLY A 28 5.96 -3.81 -8.14
CA GLY A 28 5.36 -2.77 -8.97
C GLY A 28 3.84 -2.70 -8.77
N CYS A 29 3.21 -1.69 -9.34
CA CYS A 29 1.76 -1.56 -9.29
C CYS A 29 1.11 -2.63 -10.17
N LEU A 30 0.36 -3.54 -9.55
CA LEU A 30 -0.21 -4.72 -10.19
C LEU A 30 -1.04 -4.36 -11.43
N GLU A 31 -1.87 -3.34 -11.31
CA GLU A 31 -2.78 -2.91 -12.37
C GLU A 31 -2.03 -2.19 -13.50
N CYS A 32 -1.07 -1.32 -13.17
CA CYS A 32 -0.23 -0.68 -14.19
C CYS A 32 0.59 -1.71 -14.95
N ASP A 33 1.10 -2.75 -14.30
CA ASP A 33 1.77 -3.86 -14.99
C ASP A 33 0.82 -4.61 -15.92
N SER A 34 -0.37 -4.94 -15.43
CA SER A 34 -1.38 -5.67 -16.19
C SER A 34 -1.90 -4.89 -17.41
N SER A 35 -1.99 -3.56 -17.32
CA SER A 35 -2.53 -2.70 -18.38
C SER A 35 -1.46 -2.09 -19.29
N GLY A 36 -0.16 -2.36 -19.04
CA GLY A 36 0.93 -1.68 -19.73
C GLY A 36 1.09 -0.19 -19.39
N GLY A 37 0.56 0.24 -18.24
CA GLY A 37 0.66 1.61 -17.72
C GLY A 37 2.02 1.93 -17.06
N TRP A 38 2.06 3.01 -16.29
CA TRP A 38 3.23 3.47 -15.54
C TRP A 38 2.78 4.17 -14.23
N TRP A 39 3.70 4.46 -13.33
CA TRP A 39 3.46 5.06 -12.02
C TRP A 39 4.55 6.06 -11.65
N PHE A 40 4.23 7.01 -10.76
CA PHE A 40 5.21 7.89 -10.15
C PHE A 40 5.86 7.23 -8.93
N HIS A 41 5.09 7.05 -7.85
CA HIS A 41 5.52 6.31 -6.65
C HIS A 41 4.56 5.15 -6.35
N LEU A 42 5.04 4.19 -5.56
CA LEU A 42 4.32 3.02 -5.12
C LEU A 42 3.91 3.13 -3.65
N ARG A 43 2.74 2.58 -3.36
CA ARG A 43 2.14 2.45 -2.04
C ARG A 43 1.78 0.99 -1.82
N ARG A 44 2.07 0.49 -0.62
CA ARG A 44 1.69 -0.85 -0.18
C ARG A 44 0.51 -0.75 0.76
N CYS A 45 -0.55 -1.51 0.50
CA CYS A 45 -1.61 -1.71 1.47
C CYS A 45 -1.04 -2.43 2.70
N ALA A 46 -1.20 -1.82 3.87
CA ALA A 46 -0.68 -2.36 5.12
C ALA A 46 -1.48 -3.57 5.63
N ALA A 47 -2.70 -3.78 5.13
CA ALA A 47 -3.57 -4.89 5.51
C ALA A 47 -3.39 -6.16 4.64
N CYS A 48 -3.16 -6.01 3.34
CA CYS A 48 -3.12 -7.15 2.41
C CYS A 48 -1.90 -7.19 1.49
N GLY A 49 -0.97 -6.25 1.62
CA GLY A 49 0.27 -6.22 0.83
C GLY A 49 0.10 -5.77 -0.62
N HIS A 50 -1.11 -5.41 -1.08
CA HIS A 50 -1.33 -4.93 -2.45
C HIS A 50 -0.46 -3.71 -2.77
N ILE A 51 0.31 -3.76 -3.86
CA ILE A 51 1.08 -2.63 -4.36
C ILE A 51 0.28 -1.87 -5.42
N GLY A 52 -0.02 -0.61 -5.13
CA GLY A 52 -0.70 0.33 -6.03
C GLY A 52 0.13 1.60 -6.28
N CYS A 53 -0.13 2.29 -7.39
CA CYS A 53 0.50 3.59 -7.65
C CYS A 53 -0.17 4.71 -6.84
N CYS A 54 0.62 5.72 -6.44
CA CYS A 54 0.17 6.83 -5.61
C CYS A 54 -0.90 7.70 -6.30
N ASP A 55 -1.51 8.57 -5.52
CA ASP A 55 -2.52 9.57 -5.89
C ASP A 55 -2.03 10.60 -6.94
N SER A 56 -0.75 10.95 -6.97
CA SER A 56 -0.19 11.77 -8.05
C SER A 56 0.02 10.99 -9.36
N SER A 57 0.00 9.65 -9.34
CA SER A 57 0.15 8.84 -10.56
C SER A 57 -1.13 8.87 -11.39
N PRO A 58 -1.06 8.75 -12.74
CA PRO A 58 -2.23 8.89 -13.60
C PRO A 58 -3.43 8.00 -13.22
N SER A 59 -3.17 6.78 -12.74
CA SER A 59 -4.20 5.77 -12.46
C SER A 59 -4.64 5.68 -10.99
N GLN A 60 -3.90 6.26 -10.04
CA GLN A 60 -4.28 6.35 -8.62
C GLN A 60 -4.71 5.01 -7.96
N HIS A 61 -4.07 3.90 -8.32
CA HIS A 61 -4.52 2.56 -7.93
C HIS A 61 -4.48 2.29 -6.41
N ALA A 62 -3.59 2.94 -5.64
CA ALA A 62 -3.57 2.78 -4.19
C ALA A 62 -4.85 3.31 -3.53
N THR A 63 -5.29 4.51 -3.93
CA THR A 63 -6.53 5.12 -3.44
C THR A 63 -7.75 4.32 -3.90
N ALA A 64 -7.77 3.90 -5.17
CA ALA A 64 -8.84 3.06 -5.71
C ALA A 64 -8.95 1.72 -4.97
N HIS A 65 -7.81 1.09 -4.67
CA HIS A 65 -7.74 -0.13 -3.86
C HIS A 65 -8.35 0.10 -2.48
N ALA A 66 -7.88 1.12 -1.74
CA ALA A 66 -8.37 1.44 -0.41
C ALA A 66 -9.89 1.62 -0.38
N ALA A 67 -10.46 2.32 -1.37
CA ALA A 67 -11.91 2.53 -1.49
C ALA A 67 -12.68 1.24 -1.83
N ALA A 68 -12.11 0.36 -2.67
CA ALA A 68 -12.77 -0.88 -3.10
C ALA A 68 -12.74 -1.97 -2.03
N THR A 69 -11.67 -2.03 -1.22
CA THR A 69 -11.48 -3.09 -0.21
C THR A 69 -11.83 -2.65 1.20
N GLY A 70 -11.88 -1.34 1.45
CA GLY A 70 -11.99 -0.80 2.80
C GLY A 70 -10.70 -0.92 3.60
N HIS A 71 -9.52 -1.03 2.96
CA HIS A 71 -8.22 -1.00 3.62
C HIS A 71 -7.64 0.42 3.63
N PRO A 72 -7.79 1.19 4.71
CA PRO A 72 -7.50 2.62 4.67
C PRO A 72 -6.02 2.94 4.83
N VAL A 73 -5.21 2.01 5.35
CA VAL A 73 -3.80 2.28 5.67
C VAL A 73 -2.89 1.75 4.57
N ILE A 74 -2.03 2.64 4.08
CA ILE A 74 -0.90 2.30 3.22
C ILE A 74 0.43 2.66 3.88
N GLN A 75 1.49 2.00 3.44
CA GLN A 75 2.88 2.38 3.66
C GLN A 75 3.47 2.89 2.33
N SER A 76 4.42 3.83 2.37
CA SER A 76 5.29 4.05 1.22
C SER A 76 6.01 2.76 0.84
N PHE A 77 6.17 2.51 -0.45
CA PHE A 77 6.95 1.38 -0.95
C PHE A 77 8.17 1.85 -1.76
N GLU A 78 8.63 3.06 -1.45
CA GLU A 78 9.81 3.69 -2.03
C GLU A 78 11.05 3.41 -1.15
N PRO A 79 12.24 3.23 -1.74
CA PRO A 79 13.47 3.02 -0.98
C PRO A 79 13.76 4.12 0.06
N GLY A 80 13.99 3.71 1.30
CA GLY A 80 14.32 4.61 2.41
C GLY A 80 13.12 5.30 3.06
N GLU A 81 11.90 5.01 2.61
CA GLU A 81 10.67 5.53 3.19
C GLU A 81 9.92 4.44 3.98
N SER A 82 9.52 4.75 5.21
CA SER A 82 8.76 3.82 6.08
C SER A 82 7.48 4.44 6.65
N TRP A 83 7.08 5.60 6.13
CA TRP A 83 5.90 6.32 6.61
C TRP A 83 4.62 5.63 6.18
N PHE A 84 3.57 5.85 6.96
CA PHE A 84 2.23 5.32 6.73
C PHE A 84 1.24 6.47 6.58
N TRP A 85 0.22 6.24 5.76
CA TRP A 85 -0.89 7.17 5.56
C TRP A 85 -2.22 6.43 5.76
N ASP A 86 -3.13 7.06 6.48
CA ASP A 86 -4.50 6.61 6.65
C ASP A 86 -5.43 7.48 5.79
N TYR A 87 -6.06 6.86 4.79
CA TYR A 87 -7.01 7.53 3.90
C TYR A 87 -8.31 7.93 4.60
N SER A 88 -8.73 7.22 5.65
CA SER A 88 -9.98 7.52 6.36
C SER A 88 -9.86 8.76 7.24
N GLU A 89 -8.71 8.91 7.90
CA GLU A 89 -8.42 10.03 8.78
C GLU A 89 -7.63 11.16 8.08
N ASN A 90 -7.21 10.93 6.83
CA ASN A 90 -6.45 11.88 6.01
C ASN A 90 -5.21 12.42 6.74
N GLN A 91 -4.43 11.51 7.34
CA GLN A 91 -3.25 11.86 8.13
C GLN A 91 -2.14 10.80 8.05
N PHE A 92 -0.93 11.22 8.39
CA PHE A 92 0.18 10.30 8.64
C PHE A 92 -0.02 9.56 9.96
N LEU A 93 0.41 8.30 10.01
CA LEU A 93 0.52 7.56 11.27
C LEU A 93 1.91 7.75 11.86
N THR A 94 1.97 8.17 13.12
CA THR A 94 3.24 8.50 13.80
C THR A 94 4.09 7.25 14.11
N ASN A 95 3.49 6.06 14.21
CA ASN A 95 4.17 4.81 14.57
C ASN A 95 3.48 3.58 13.93
N GLY A 96 3.72 3.31 12.65
CA GLY A 96 3.29 2.05 12.02
C GLY A 96 4.22 0.89 12.39
N PRO A 97 3.73 -0.37 12.44
CA PRO A 97 4.58 -1.53 12.65
C PRO A 97 5.50 -1.76 11.43
N GLU A 98 6.61 -2.47 11.63
CA GLU A 98 7.41 -2.97 10.52
C GLU A 98 6.64 -4.05 9.77
N LEU A 99 6.46 -3.91 8.45
CA LEU A 99 5.74 -4.88 7.63
C LEU A 99 6.67 -6.02 7.19
N ALA A 100 6.13 -7.11 6.64
CA ALA A 100 6.93 -8.18 6.08
C ALA A 100 7.78 -7.71 4.88
N GLU A 101 9.01 -8.22 4.74
CA GLU A 101 9.90 -7.89 3.63
C GLU A 101 9.35 -8.32 2.25
N PRO A 102 9.79 -7.66 1.15
CA PRO A 102 10.61 -6.45 1.12
C PRO A 102 9.87 -5.19 1.61
N GLN A 103 10.57 -4.20 2.19
CA GLN A 103 9.99 -2.89 2.58
C GLN A 103 9.82 -1.90 1.41
N SER A 104 10.48 -2.12 0.28
CA SER A 104 10.42 -1.20 -0.87
C SER A 104 10.60 -1.95 -2.19
N HIS A 105 10.34 -1.26 -3.30
CA HIS A 105 10.68 -1.78 -4.61
C HIS A 105 12.22 -1.90 -4.78
N PRO A 106 12.71 -2.74 -5.73
CA PRO A 106 14.14 -2.88 -5.99
C PRO A 106 14.83 -1.55 -6.29
N LEU A 107 16.07 -1.39 -5.82
CA LEU A 107 16.85 -0.15 -5.99
C LEU A 107 17.18 0.18 -7.45
N ASP A 108 17.16 -0.83 -8.33
CA ASP A 108 17.39 -0.67 -9.76
C ASP A 108 16.12 -0.37 -10.55
N GLN A 109 14.94 -0.34 -9.90
CA GLN A 109 13.69 0.15 -10.47
C GLN A 109 13.60 1.68 -10.28
N PRO A 110 13.31 2.46 -11.35
CA PRO A 110 13.17 3.91 -11.24
C PRO A 110 11.79 4.32 -10.67
N ALA A 111 11.76 5.53 -10.14
CA ALA A 111 10.55 6.31 -9.83
C ALA A 111 10.62 7.65 -10.61
N PRO A 112 9.72 7.94 -11.56
CA PRO A 112 8.63 7.11 -12.06
C PRO A 112 9.08 5.78 -12.67
N GLY A 113 8.20 4.78 -12.66
CA GLY A 113 8.45 3.44 -13.17
C GLY A 113 7.25 2.86 -13.94
N PRO A 114 7.41 1.67 -14.53
CA PRO A 114 8.64 0.92 -14.62
C PRO A 114 9.51 1.41 -15.80
N ARG A 115 10.79 1.00 -15.81
CA ARG A 115 11.76 1.39 -16.85
C ARG A 115 11.20 1.09 -18.25
N GLY A 116 11.30 2.07 -19.13
CA GLY A 116 10.89 1.94 -20.54
C GLY A 116 9.41 2.19 -20.82
N ARG A 117 8.56 2.40 -19.80
CA ARG A 117 7.13 2.76 -19.98
C ARG A 117 6.77 4.19 -19.61
N VAL A 118 7.68 4.91 -18.96
CA VAL A 118 7.48 6.31 -18.57
C VAL A 118 7.64 7.21 -19.80
N PRO A 119 6.63 8.01 -20.19
CA PRO A 119 6.71 8.89 -21.35
C PRO A 119 7.55 10.15 -21.06
N GLU A 120 8.09 10.80 -22.08
CA GLU A 120 8.95 11.99 -21.91
C GLU A 120 8.22 13.17 -21.22
N ASP A 121 6.92 13.30 -21.46
CA ASP A 121 6.05 14.34 -20.90
C ASP A 121 5.40 13.93 -19.56
N TRP A 122 5.93 12.92 -18.85
CA TRP A 122 5.31 12.38 -17.64
C TRP A 122 4.93 13.42 -16.58
N LYS A 123 5.73 14.50 -16.44
CA LYS A 123 5.49 15.55 -15.43
C LYS A 123 4.15 16.26 -15.62
N THR A 124 3.68 16.40 -16.86
CA THR A 124 2.40 17.06 -17.16
C THR A 124 1.20 16.11 -17.05
N ARG A 125 1.45 14.83 -16.75
CA ARG A 125 0.45 13.77 -16.63
C ARG A 125 0.17 13.35 -15.18
N LEU A 126 0.85 13.97 -14.21
CA LEU A 126 0.59 13.77 -12.79
C LEU A 126 -0.65 14.57 -12.36
N HIS A 127 -1.32 14.10 -11.30
CA HIS A 127 -2.44 14.80 -10.65
C HIS A 127 -1.97 15.71 -9.52
#